data_AF-A0A1Q9AEB9-F1
#
_entry.id   AF-A0A1Q9AEB9-F1
#
_cell.length_a   1.000
_cell.length_b   1.000
_cell.length_c   1.000
_cell.angle_alpha   90.00
_cell.angle_beta   90.00
_cell.angle_gamma   90.00
#
_symmetry.space_group_name_H-M   'P 1'
#
loop_
_entity.id
_entity.type
_entity.pdbx_description
1 polymer ?
#
loop_
_entity_poly.entity_id
_entity_poly.type
_entity_poly.pdbx_seq_one_letter_code
_entity_poly.pdbx_strand_id
1 'polypeptide(L)'
;MFDSRNPAGVAALQLGLISTVIATTMTDALAAGFQAADERRECRAAYKYACELEEARGRADDLGRVAVRAVRHVASLEAEVRHLRNALQQRQDLIDGIKSGKIAVAR
;
A
#
# COMPACT_ATOMS: atom_id res chain seq x y z
N MET A 1 -51.53 36.11 37.86
CA MET A 1 -52.31 36.90 36.88
C MET A 1 -52.44 36.06 35.61
N PHE A 2 -53.43 35.16 35.57
CA PHE A 2 -53.85 34.50 34.34
C PHE A 2 -54.95 35.39 33.75
N ASP A 3 -54.62 36.16 32.72
CA ASP A 3 -55.58 37.02 32.04
C ASP A 3 -56.58 36.13 31.27
N SER A 4 -57.85 36.16 31.67
CA SER A 4 -58.88 35.20 31.22
C SER A 4 -59.49 35.58 29.86
N ARG A 5 -58.83 36.42 29.05
CA ARG A 5 -59.42 36.90 27.79
C ARG A 5 -59.04 36.12 26.54
N ASN A 6 -57.95 35.35 26.53
CA ASN A 6 -57.70 34.39 25.44
C ASN A 6 -56.62 33.33 25.78
N PRO A 7 -56.88 32.36 26.68
CA PRO A 7 -55.89 31.34 27.08
C PRO A 7 -55.48 30.43 25.91
N ALA A 8 -56.37 30.23 24.93
CA ALA A 8 -56.10 29.44 23.74
C ALA A 8 -55.08 30.13 22.80
N GLY A 9 -55.16 31.46 22.66
CA GLY A 9 -54.21 32.23 21.83
C GLY A 9 -52.78 32.21 22.38
N VAL A 10 -52.62 32.34 23.70
CA VAL A 10 -51.30 32.28 24.36
C VAL A 10 -50.72 30.88 24.27
N ALA A 11 -51.53 29.84 24.50
CA ALA A 11 -51.09 28.45 24.37
C ALA A 11 -50.71 28.11 22.92
N ALA A 12 -51.48 28.57 21.93
CA ALA A 12 -51.18 28.36 20.52
C ALA A 12 -49.86 29.03 20.10
N LEU A 13 -49.59 30.24 20.60
CA LEU A 13 -48.36 30.97 20.33
C LEU A 13 -47.15 30.28 20.98
N GLN A 14 -47.29 29.83 22.23
CA GLN A 14 -46.25 29.08 22.92
C GLN A 14 -45.96 27.73 22.27
N LEU A 15 -46.99 26.99 21.83
CA LEU A 15 -46.83 25.75 21.09
C LEU A 15 -46.21 25.98 19.71
N GLY A 16 -46.56 27.09 19.04
CA GLY A 16 -45.93 27.50 17.78
C GLY A 16 -44.44 27.83 17.94
N LEU A 17 -44.06 28.50 19.03
CA LEU A 17 -42.64 28.75 19.33
C LEU A 17 -41.88 27.47 19.66
N ILE A 18 -42.46 26.57 20.45
CA ILE A 18 -41.81 25.30 20.78
C ILE A 18 -41.67 24.42 19.53
N SER A 19 -42.69 24.34 18.67
CA SER A 19 -42.63 23.53 17.46
C SER A 19 -41.63 24.07 16.44
N THR A 20 -41.51 25.39 16.30
CA THR A 20 -40.51 26.01 15.44
C THR A 20 -39.09 25.75 15.95
N VAL A 21 -38.84 25.88 17.26
CA VAL A 21 -37.53 25.56 17.86
C VAL A 21 -37.16 24.08 17.64
N ILE A 22 -38.11 23.16 17.87
CA ILE A 22 -37.89 21.73 17.62
C ILE A 22 -37.62 21.47 16.15
N ALA A 23 -38.39 22.08 15.24
CA ALA A 23 -38.18 21.93 13.81
C ALA A 23 -36.79 22.44 13.38
N THR A 24 -36.38 23.63 13.85
CA THR A 24 -35.06 24.20 13.53
C THR A 24 -33.91 23.35 14.06
N THR A 25 -34.01 22.86 15.30
CA THR A 25 -32.96 22.03 15.89
C THR A 25 -32.86 20.66 15.21
N MET A 26 -33.99 20.08 14.78
CA MET A 26 -33.99 18.86 14.00
C MET A 26 -33.41 19.06 12.60
N THR A 27 -33.71 20.18 11.93
CA THR A 27 -33.11 20.48 10.62
C THR A 27 -31.61 20.70 10.72
N ASP A 28 -31.15 21.39 11.77
CA ASP A 28 -29.72 21.63 12.01
C ASP A 28 -29.00 20.32 12.35
N ALA A 29 -29.62 19.46 13.17
CA ALA A 29 -29.09 18.15 13.50
C ALA A 29 -29.01 17.23 12.27
N LEU A 30 -30.01 17.28 11.38
CA LEU A 30 -29.98 16.54 10.11
C LEU A 30 -28.90 17.07 9.18
N ALA A 31 -28.77 18.39 9.03
CA ALA A 31 -27.72 19.00 8.21
C ALA A 31 -26.31 18.65 8.72
N ALA A 32 -26.07 18.78 10.03
CA ALA A 32 -24.82 18.38 10.67
C ALA A 32 -24.57 16.87 10.52
N GLY A 33 -25.62 16.05 10.58
CA GLY A 33 -25.55 14.62 10.36
C GLY A 33 -25.14 14.25 8.94
N PHE A 34 -25.69 14.93 7.93
CA PHE A 34 -25.30 14.74 6.53
C PHE A 34 -23.84 15.15 6.29
N GLN A 35 -23.42 16.30 6.82
CA GLN A 35 -22.03 16.76 6.71
C GLN A 35 -21.05 15.76 7.34
N ALA A 36 -21.30 15.31 8.57
CA ALA A 36 -20.46 14.32 9.22
C ALA A 36 -20.47 12.96 8.50
N ALA A 37 -21.58 12.59 7.86
CA ALA A 37 -21.66 11.37 7.06
C ALA A 37 -20.80 11.46 5.80
N ASP A 38 -20.80 12.61 5.12
CA ASP A 38 -20.00 12.86 3.93
C ASP A 38 -18.50 12.95 4.27
N GLU A 39 -18.12 13.66 5.32
CA GLU A 39 -16.74 13.67 5.82
C GLU A 39 -16.24 12.25 6.14
N ARG A 40 -17.07 11.43 6.79
CA ARG A 40 -16.70 10.02 7.03
C ARG A 40 -16.59 9.20 5.76
N ARG A 41 -17.36 9.50 4.71
CA ARG A 41 -17.22 8.83 3.41
C ARG A 41 -15.89 9.20 2.76
N GLU A 42 -15.53 10.48 2.78
CA GLU A 42 -14.24 10.97 2.27
C GLU A 42 -13.07 10.37 3.04
N CYS A 43 -13.12 10.36 4.38
CA CYS A 43 -12.08 9.74 5.21
C CYS A 43 -11.93 8.23 4.91
N ARG A 44 -13.04 7.51 4.71
CA ARG A 44 -12.98 6.07 4.35
C ARG A 44 -12.38 5.86 2.97
N ALA A 45 -12.72 6.70 1.99
CA ALA A 45 -12.13 6.65 0.66
C ALA A 45 -10.62 6.90 0.72
N ALA A 46 -10.20 7.97 1.41
CA ALA A 46 -8.79 8.30 1.60
C ALA A 46 -8.03 7.18 2.32
N TYR A 47 -8.60 6.62 3.38
CA TYR A 47 -8.01 5.50 4.11
C TYR A 47 -7.85 4.26 3.22
N LYS A 48 -8.87 3.94 2.42
CA LYS A 48 -8.81 2.81 1.49
C LYS A 48 -7.70 3.00 0.46
N TYR A 49 -7.60 4.19 -0.15
CA TYR A 49 -6.51 4.49 -1.08
C TYR A 49 -5.13 4.41 -0.41
N ALA A 50 -4.99 4.88 0.83
CA ALA A 50 -3.73 4.78 1.57
C ALA A 50 -3.35 3.31 1.83
N CYS A 51 -4.32 2.47 2.22
CA CYS A 51 -4.10 1.04 2.43
C CYS A 51 -3.67 0.33 1.14
N GLU A 52 -4.39 0.59 0.03
CA GLU A 52 -4.05 0.01 -1.29
C GLU A 52 -2.65 0.44 -1.76
N LEU A 53 -2.25 1.69 -1.47
CA LEU A 53 -0.92 2.19 -1.78
C LEU A 53 0.18 1.52 -0.94
N GLU A 54 -0.04 1.38 0.36
CA GLU A 54 0.87 0.65 1.28
C GLU A 54 1.04 -0.80 0.83
N GLU A 55 -0.04 -1.50 0.50
CA GLU A 55 0.00 -2.88 -0.01
C GLU A 55 0.73 -2.98 -1.35
N ALA A 56 0.53 -2.02 -2.25
CA ALA A 56 1.24 -1.96 -3.53
C ALA A 56 2.75 -1.74 -3.32
N ARG A 57 3.14 -0.86 -2.38
CA ARG A 57 4.53 -0.63 -1.99
C ARG A 57 5.16 -1.86 -1.38
N GLY A 58 4.48 -2.53 -0.45
CA GLY A 58 4.96 -3.76 0.16
C GLY A 58 5.25 -4.85 -0.89
N ARG A 59 4.32 -5.05 -1.83
CA ARG A 59 4.53 -5.97 -2.97
C ARG A 59 5.72 -5.58 -3.85
N ALA A 60 5.91 -4.28 -4.10
CA ALA A 60 7.03 -3.80 -4.90
C ALA A 60 8.38 -4.04 -4.19
N ASP A 61 8.45 -3.81 -2.88
CA ASP A 61 9.65 -4.05 -2.08
C ASP A 61 10.03 -5.54 -2.04
N ASP A 62 9.04 -6.42 -1.88
CA ASP A 62 9.27 -7.87 -1.92
C ASP A 62 9.84 -8.32 -3.27
N LEU A 63 9.27 -7.83 -4.37
CA LEU A 63 9.81 -8.07 -5.71
C LEU A 63 11.24 -7.53 -5.86
N GLY A 64 11.51 -6.34 -5.32
CA GLY A 64 12.85 -5.75 -5.30
C GLY A 64 13.87 -6.63 -4.58
N ARG A 65 13.50 -7.19 -3.42
CA ARG A 65 14.38 -8.11 -2.67
C ARG A 65 14.66 -9.39 -3.44
N VAL A 66 13.65 -9.96 -4.10
CA VAL A 66 13.80 -11.15 -4.96
C VAL A 66 14.72 -10.84 -6.14
N ALA A 67 14.54 -9.70 -6.80
CA ALA A 67 15.37 -9.28 -7.93
C ALA A 67 16.85 -9.11 -7.51
N VAL A 68 17.12 -8.45 -6.38
CA VAL A 68 18.49 -8.29 -5.86
C VAL A 68 19.12 -9.65 -5.56
N ARG A 69 18.36 -10.57 -4.95
CA ARG A 69 18.84 -11.93 -4.68
C ARG A 69 19.15 -12.66 -5.99
N ALA A 70 18.26 -12.61 -6.97
CA ALA A 70 18.45 -13.26 -8.27
C ALA A 70 19.72 -12.76 -8.98
N VAL A 71 19.95 -11.44 -9.02
CA VAL A 71 21.15 -10.84 -9.62
C VAL A 71 22.43 -11.34 -8.93
N ARG A 72 22.43 -11.44 -7.60
CA ARG A 72 23.57 -12.00 -6.86
C ARG A 72 23.83 -13.47 -7.20
N HIS A 73 22.78 -14.28 -7.34
CA HIS A 73 22.92 -15.67 -7.77
C HIS A 73 23.47 -15.78 -9.19
N VAL A 74 22.99 -14.96 -10.12
CA VAL A 74 23.53 -14.92 -11.49
C VAL A 74 25.01 -14.55 -11.49
N ALA A 75 25.41 -13.54 -10.72
CA ALA A 75 26.82 -13.15 -10.61
C ALA A 75 27.70 -14.28 -10.04
N SER A 76 27.19 -15.04 -9.06
CA SER A 76 27.87 -16.24 -8.53
C SER A 76 28.05 -17.30 -9.61
N LEU A 77 26.98 -17.61 -10.35
CA LEU A 77 27.01 -18.58 -11.43
C LEU A 77 27.95 -18.16 -12.57
N GLU A 78 27.98 -16.87 -12.92
CA GLU A 78 28.92 -16.35 -13.91
C GLU A 78 30.38 -16.47 -13.45
N ALA A 79 30.65 -16.27 -12.16
CA ALA A 79 31.98 -16.50 -11.59
C ALA A 79 32.38 -17.99 -11.65
N GLU A 80 31.46 -18.90 -11.32
CA GLU A 80 31.67 -20.34 -11.43
C GLU A 80 31.92 -20.77 -12.88
N VAL A 81 31.12 -20.26 -13.83
CA VAL A 81 31.31 -20.55 -15.26
C VAL A 81 32.67 -20.07 -15.75
N ARG A 82 33.11 -18.86 -15.34
CA ARG A 82 34.47 -18.38 -15.66
C ARG A 82 35.56 -19.27 -15.07
N HIS A 83 35.40 -19.69 -13.81
CA HIS A 83 36.36 -20.57 -13.16
C HIS A 83 36.47 -21.93 -13.88
N LEU A 84 35.33 -22.55 -14.20
CA LEU A 84 35.29 -23.82 -14.93
C LEU A 84 35.88 -23.70 -16.33
N ARG A 85 35.60 -22.61 -17.05
CA ARG A 85 36.20 -22.35 -18.37
C ARG A 85 37.72 -22.27 -18.29
N ASN A 86 38.26 -21.55 -17.31
CA ASN A 86 39.71 -21.44 -17.12
C ASN A 86 40.34 -22.80 -16.79
N ALA A 87 39.70 -23.59 -15.91
CA ALA A 87 40.18 -24.92 -15.56
C ALA A 87 40.17 -25.89 -16.76
N LEU A 88 39.14 -25.81 -17.61
CA LEU A 88 39.07 -26.58 -18.85
C LEU A 88 40.14 -26.15 -19.85
N GLN A 89 40.36 -24.85 -20.02
CA GLN A 89 41.41 -24.33 -20.90
C GLN A 89 42.79 -24.80 -20.43
N GLN A 90 43.10 -24.71 -19.14
CA GLN A 90 44.36 -25.18 -18.59
C GLN A 90 44.58 -26.69 -18.86
N ARG A 91 43.53 -27.50 -18.72
CA ARG A 91 43.60 -28.94 -19.03
C ARG A 91 43.83 -29.17 -20.53
N GLN A 92 43.19 -28.39 -21.38
CA GLN A 92 43.37 -28.47 -22.83
C GLN A 92 44.80 -28.09 -23.22
N ASP A 93 45.35 -27.02 -22.66
CA ASP A 93 46.74 -26.58 -22.89
C ASP A 93 47.75 -27.65 -22.45
N LEU A 94 47.49 -28.34 -21.32
CA LEU A 94 48.30 -29.47 -20.88
C LEU A 94 48.25 -30.63 -21.90
N ILE A 95 47.05 -31.00 -22.36
CA ILE A 95 46.87 -32.06 -23.37
C ILE A 95 47.62 -31.70 -24.66
N ASP A 96 47.52 -30.45 -25.12
CA ASP A 96 48.17 -30.00 -26.35
C ASP A 96 49.69 -29.89 -26.18
N GLY A 97 50.16 -29.53 -24.98
CA GLY A 97 51.57 -29.60 -24.61
C GLY A 97 52.14 -31.01 -24.63
N ILE A 98 51.38 -32.00 -24.14
CA ILE A 98 51.76 -33.43 -24.21
C ILE A 98 51.76 -33.91 -25.66
N LYS A 99 50.72 -33.61 -26.43
CA LYS A 99 50.60 -34.01 -27.85
C LYS A 99 51.71 -33.42 -28.72
N SER A 100 52.10 -32.17 -28.47
CA SER A 100 53.19 -31.51 -29.19
C SER A 100 54.58 -31.93 -28.71
N GLY A 101 54.68 -32.78 -27.69
CA GLY A 101 55.95 -33.23 -27.10
C GLY A 101 56.66 -32.17 -26.25
N LYS A 102 56.05 -30.99 -26.04
CA LYS A 102 56.58 -29.91 -25.20
C LYS A 102 56.56 -30.26 -23.72
N ILE A 103 55.62 -31.10 -23.29
CA ILE A 103 55.47 -31.59 -21.92
C ILE A 103 55.68 -33.10 -21.92
N ALA A 104 56.71 -33.57 -21.19
CA ALA A 104 56.96 -34.98 -21.00
C ALA A 104 56.13 -35.52 -19.83
N VAL A 105 55.39 -36.60 -20.05
CA VAL A 105 54.67 -37.31 -18.99
C VAL A 105 55.63 -38.33 -18.39
N ALA A 106 55.86 -38.26 -17.07
CA ALA A 106 56.64 -39.27 -16.36
C ALA A 106 55.95 -40.64 -16.55
N ARG A 107 56.72 -41.61 -17.05
CA ARG A 107 56.23 -42.94 -17.43
C ARG A 107 56.27 -43.91 -16.26
#